data_AF-T1C750-F1
#
_entry.id   AF-T1C750-F1
#
_cell.length_a   1.000
_cell.length_b   1.000
_cell.length_c   1.000
_cell.angle_alpha   90.00
_cell.angle_beta   90.00
_cell.angle_gamma   90.00
#
_symmetry.space_group_name_H-M   'P 1'
#
loop_
_entity.id
_entity.type
_entity.pdbx_description
1 polymer ?
#
loop_
_entity_poly.entity_id
_entity_poly.type
_entity_poly.pdbx_seq_one_letter_code
_entity_poly.pdbx_strand_id
1 'polypeptide(L)' 'MAVALRPELIINAEERAVMVELDGGLTRGATVVDWQRRTGAVANARIVLAVDQPGFEQLVAAALGARTG' A
#
# COMPACT_ATOMS: atom_id res chain seq x y z
N MET A 1 -6.37 4.54 -5.79
CA MET A 1 -6.47 5.96 -6.22
C MET A 1 -6.00 6.94 -5.15
N ALA A 2 -6.54 6.95 -3.93
CA ALA A 2 -6.25 7.99 -2.92
C ALA A 2 -4.77 8.35 -2.73
N VAL A 3 -3.89 7.37 -2.48
CA VAL A 3 -2.45 7.61 -2.32
C VAL A 3 -1.79 8.20 -3.58
N ALA A 4 -2.28 7.86 -4.78
CA ALA A 4 -1.77 8.45 -6.02
C ALA A 4 -2.22 9.92 -6.19
N LEU A 5 -3.39 10.28 -5.64
CA LEU A 5 -3.93 11.65 -5.69
C LEU A 5 -3.41 12.54 -4.57
N ARG A 6 -3.24 11.97 -3.37
CA ARG A 6 -2.84 12.64 -2.13
C ARG A 6 -1.79 11.76 -1.40
N PRO A 7 -0.52 11.75 -1.85
CA PRO A 7 0.53 10.92 -1.25
C PRO A 7 0.79 11.22 0.23
N GLU A 8 0.46 12.43 0.70
CA GLU A 8 0.56 12.85 2.09
C GLU A 8 -0.39 12.10 3.04
N LEU A 9 -1.39 11.37 2.52
CA LEU A 9 -2.24 10.51 3.33
C LEU A 9 -1.47 9.32 3.92
N ILE A 10 -0.26 9.01 3.44
CA ILE A 10 0.54 7.91 3.99
C ILE A 10 1.08 8.30 5.37
N ILE A 11 0.66 7.59 6.41
CA ILE A 11 1.22 7.71 7.77
C ILE A 11 2.44 6.81 7.95
N ASN A 12 2.37 5.59 7.40
CA ASN A 12 3.46 4.62 7.48
C ASN A 12 3.62 3.87 6.16
N ALA A 13 4.84 3.79 5.67
CA ALA A 13 5.22 2.95 4.55
C ALA A 13 6.65 2.43 4.69
N GLU A 14 6.89 1.26 4.11
CA GLU A 14 8.18 0.56 4.17
C GLU A 14 8.67 0.23 2.76
N GLU A 15 9.94 0.53 2.47
CA GLU A 15 10.59 0.09 1.23
C GLU A 15 11.17 -1.31 1.40
N ARG A 16 10.66 -2.28 0.63
CA ARG A 16 11.06 -3.69 0.72
C ARG A 16 11.13 -4.33 -0.65
N ALA A 17 11.87 -5.45 -0.73
CA ALA A 17 11.82 -6.33 -1.88
C ALA A 17 10.51 -7.13 -1.84
N VAL A 18 9.81 -7.17 -2.97
CA VAL A 18 8.51 -7.81 -3.15
C VAL A 18 8.53 -8.67 -4.41
N MET A 19 7.97 -9.87 -4.29
CA MET A 19 7.78 -10.83 -5.36
C MET A 19 6.33 -11.31 -5.38
N VAL A 20 5.85 -11.71 -6.55
CA VAL A 20 4.55 -12.37 -6.71
C VAL A 20 4.80 -13.85 -6.95
N GLU A 21 4.20 -14.72 -6.14
CA GLU A 21 4.32 -16.18 -6.30
C GLU A 21 3.51 -16.64 -7.51
N LEU A 22 4.13 -17.39 -8.43
CA LEU A 22 3.50 -17.83 -9.68
C LEU A 22 3.36 -19.36 -9.81
N ASP A 23 4.18 -20.12 -9.09
CA ASP A 23 4.38 -21.56 -9.31
C ASP A 23 3.80 -22.43 -8.18
N GLY A 24 3.66 -21.91 -6.97
CA GLY A 24 3.16 -22.64 -5.80
C GLY A 24 1.68 -23.03 -5.90
N GLY A 25 1.36 -24.31 -5.71
CA GLY A 25 -0.02 -24.82 -5.83
C GLY A 25 -1.02 -24.27 -4.79
N LEU A 26 -0.55 -23.84 -3.62
CA LEU A 26 -1.38 -23.27 -2.54
C LEU A 26 -1.21 -21.76 -2.37
N THR A 27 -0.20 -21.17 -3.00
CA THR A 27 0.25 -19.80 -2.73
C THR A 27 0.38 -18.95 -3.99
N ARG A 28 -0.01 -19.46 -5.17
CA ARG A 28 -0.04 -18.67 -6.40
C ARG A 28 -0.86 -17.39 -6.19
N GLY A 29 -0.26 -16.25 -6.54
CA GLY A 29 -0.82 -14.91 -6.34
C GLY A 29 -0.44 -14.26 -5.01
N ALA A 30 0.23 -14.96 -4.09
CA ALA A 30 0.71 -14.36 -2.85
C ALA A 30 1.76 -13.27 -3.13
N THR A 31 1.64 -12.15 -2.42
CA THR A 31 2.66 -11.09 -2.38
C THR A 31 3.68 -11.44 -1.30
N VAL A 32 4.85 -11.92 -1.71
CA VAL A 32 5.94 -12.28 -0.81
C VAL A 32 6.80 -11.04 -0.55
N VAL A 33 6.94 -10.67 0.73
CA VAL A 33 7.68 -9.48 1.15
C VAL A 33 8.88 -9.90 2.00
N ASP A 34 10.06 -9.41 1.65
CA ASP A 34 11.27 -9.63 2.44
C ASP A 34 11.37 -8.64 3.63
N TRP A 35 10.54 -8.84 4.64
CA TRP A 35 10.44 -7.95 5.80
C TRP A 35 11.76 -7.77 6.54
N GLN A 36 12.51 -8.86 6.70
CA GLN A 36 13.76 -8.90 7.45
C GLN A 36 15.02 -8.72 6.58
N ARG A 37 14.87 -8.39 5.28
CA ARG A 37 15.99 -8.20 4.33
C ARG A 37 16.92 -9.41 4.23
N ARG A 38 16.36 -10.62 4.23
CA ARG A 38 17.11 -11.89 4.23
C ARG A 38 17.46 -12.39 2.83
N THR A 39 16.77 -11.93 1.80
CA THR A 39 16.96 -12.40 0.42
C THR A 39 18.14 -11.72 -0.28
N GLY A 40 18.59 -10.57 0.24
CA GLY A 40 19.58 -9.71 -0.42
C GLY A 40 19.04 -8.99 -1.67
N ALA A 41 17.76 -9.15 -2.00
CA ALA A 41 17.14 -8.47 -3.12
C ALA A 41 17.00 -6.96 -2.86
N VAL A 42 17.09 -6.17 -3.92
CA VAL A 42 16.91 -4.71 -3.87
C VAL A 42 15.44 -4.40 -3.62
N ALA A 43 15.17 -3.40 -2.76
CA ALA A 43 13.81 -2.93 -2.55
C ALA A 43 13.23 -2.38 -3.86
N ASN A 44 12.07 -2.91 -4.26
CA ASN A 44 11.40 -2.58 -5.52
C ASN A 44 9.96 -2.07 -5.30
N ALA A 45 9.50 -2.02 -4.05
CA ALA A 45 8.17 -1.52 -3.70
C ALA A 45 8.20 -0.69 -2.41
N ARG A 46 7.37 0.35 -2.40
CA ARG A 46 7.01 1.12 -1.20
C ARG A 46 5.64 0.65 -0.71
N ILE A 47 5.64 -0.15 0.34
CA ILE A 47 4.44 -0.80 0.88
C ILE A 47 3.78 0.15 1.87
N VAL A 48 2.57 0.62 1.59
CA VAL A 48 1.79 1.47 2.51
C VAL A 48 1.15 0.58 3.57
N LEU A 49 1.45 0.87 4.83
CA LEU A 49 0.97 0.10 5.99
C LEU A 49 -0.11 0.84 6.78
N ALA A 50 -0.11 2.17 6.74
CA ALA A 50 -1.13 2.99 7.37
C ALA A 50 -1.39 4.26 6.56
N VAL A 51 -2.65 4.67 6.50
CA VAL A 51 -3.10 5.92 5.90
C VAL A 51 -3.92 6.74 6.90
N ASP A 52 -3.94 8.06 6.71
CA ASP A 52 -4.84 8.97 7.41
C ASP A 52 -6.29 8.69 7.00
N GLN A 53 -7.01 7.99 7.88
CA GLN A 53 -8.38 7.55 7.64
C GLN A 53 -9.35 8.74 7.53
N PRO A 54 -9.39 9.71 8.47
CA PRO A 54 -10.19 10.93 8.30
C PRO A 54 -9.88 11.69 7.00
N GLY A 55 -8.61 11.85 6.65
CA GLY A 55 -8.21 12.51 5.40
C GLY A 55 -8.71 11.78 4.15
N PHE A 56 -8.66 10.44 4.16
CA PHE A 56 -9.21 9.62 3.08
C PHE A 56 -10.73 9.75 2.95
N GLU A 57 -11.45 9.74 4.07
CA GLU A 57 -12.92 9.89 4.09
C GLU A 57 -13.36 11.24 3.54
N GLN A 58 -12.67 12.32 3.92
CA GLN A 58 -12.90 13.66 3.37
C GLN A 58 -12.65 13.70 1.85
N LEU A 59 -11.59 13.05 1.38
CA LEU A 59 -11.30 12.95 -0.06
C LEU A 59 -12.42 12.24 -0.82
N VAL A 60 -12.95 11.14 -0.26
CA VAL A 60 -14.07 10.40 -0.86
C VAL A 60 -15.35 11.25 -0.84
N ALA A 61 -15.68 11.89 0.28
CA ALA A 61 -16.86 12.71 0.39
C ALA A 61 -16.83 13.90 -0.59
N ALA A 62 -15.69 14.57 -0.71
CA ALA A 62 -15.49 15.64 -1.67
C ALA A 62 -15.67 15.15 -3.12
N ALA A 63 -15.13 13.98 -3.47
CA ALA A 63 -15.27 13.40 -4.80
C ALA A 63 -16.73 13.02 -5.15
N LEU A 64 -17.53 12.68 -4.14
CA LEU A 64 -18.95 12.37 -4.29
C LEU A 64 -19.87 13.60 -4.15
N GLY A 65 -19.33 14.77 -3.85
CA GLY A 65 -20.12 15.99 -3.58
C GLY A 65 -20.92 15.93 -2.28
N ALA A 66 -20.58 15.03 -1.35
CA ALA A 66 -21.23 14.94 -0.05
C ALA A 66 -20.73 16.07 0.87
N ARG A 67 -21.65 16.70 1.61
CA ARG A 67 -21.27 17.64 2.68
C ARG A 67 -20.86 16.83 3.91
N THR A 68 -19.56 16.80 4.21
CA THR A 68 -19.08 16.38 5.53
C THR A 68 -19.44 17.47 6.53
N GLY A 69 -20.27 17.13 7.52
CA GLY A 69 -20.65 18.01 8.63
C GLY A 69 -19.60 18.07 9.72
#